data_AF-A0A6H1ZH07-F1
#
_entry.id   AF-A0A6H1ZH07-F1
#
_cell.length_a   1.000
_cell.length_b   1.000
_cell.length_c   1.000
_cell.angle_alpha   90.00
_cell.angle_beta   90.00
_cell.angle_gamma   90.00
#
_symmetry.space_group_name_H-M   'P 1'
#
loop_
_entity.id
_entity.type
_entity.pdbx_description
1 polymer ?
#
loop_
_entity_poly.entity_id
_entity_poly.type
_entity_poly.pdbx_seq_one_letter_code
_entity_poly.pdbx_strand_id
1 'polypeptide(L)'
;MKVKRDEKSAEDRMLEDIEKYGKLYRGYNETIKYLRGEVITLKQSVLGKCFDCMGYYADGKCDCKITTCTLYPFMPFNAAGPRKRSTKPMSEERKASLLASLAKSRLARQK
;
A
#
# COMPACT_ATOMS: atom_id res chain seq x y z
N MET A 1 26.39 -17.85 -26.72
CA MET A 1 27.01 -16.96 -25.72
C MET A 1 26.51 -17.36 -24.34
N LYS A 2 27.38 -17.91 -23.48
CA LYS A 2 27.02 -18.25 -22.09
C LYS A 2 27.10 -16.97 -21.26
N VAL A 3 25.96 -16.30 -21.05
CA VAL A 3 25.88 -15.21 -20.08
C VAL A 3 26.00 -15.87 -18.70
N LYS A 4 27.20 -15.82 -18.11
CA LYS A 4 27.40 -16.06 -16.69
C LYS A 4 26.67 -14.91 -15.97
N ARG A 5 25.38 -15.06 -15.71
CA ARG A 5 24.61 -14.13 -14.89
C ARG A 5 25.03 -14.42 -13.47
N ASP A 6 25.82 -13.54 -12.89
CA ASP A 6 26.24 -13.61 -11.50
C ASP A 6 25.03 -13.88 -10.59
N GLU A 7 25.31 -14.73 -9.61
CA GLU A 7 24.47 -15.62 -8.81
C GLU A 7 23.53 -14.91 -7.82
N LYS A 8 22.89 -13.81 -8.23
CA LYS A 8 21.94 -13.04 -7.42
C LYS A 8 20.54 -13.09 -8.01
N SER A 9 19.54 -13.29 -7.14
CA SER A 9 18.13 -13.27 -7.51
C SER A 9 17.72 -11.88 -8.00
N ALA A 10 16.57 -11.78 -8.68
CA ALA A 10 16.09 -10.47 -9.13
C ALA A 10 15.72 -9.57 -7.94
N GLU A 11 15.22 -10.17 -6.86
CA GLU A 11 14.88 -9.50 -5.62
C GLU A 11 16.11 -8.91 -4.93
N ASP A 12 17.22 -9.66 -4.89
CA ASP A 12 18.48 -9.19 -4.28
C ASP A 12 19.03 -7.95 -4.99
N ARG A 13 18.96 -7.92 -6.32
CA ARG A 13 19.38 -6.75 -7.11
C ARG A 13 18.51 -5.53 -6.82
N MET A 14 17.19 -5.72 -6.72
CA MET A 14 16.29 -4.63 -6.35
C MET A 14 16.56 -4.12 -4.93
N LEU A 15 16.87 -5.00 -3.97
CA LEU A 15 17.25 -4.59 -2.63
C LEU A 15 18.52 -3.72 -2.64
N GLU A 16 19.55 -4.12 -3.40
CA GLU A 16 20.79 -3.34 -3.55
C GLU A 16 20.53 -1.94 -4.15
N ASP A 17 19.68 -1.86 -5.18
CA ASP A 17 19.32 -0.57 -5.80
C ASP A 17 18.52 0.33 -4.83
N ILE A 18 17.61 -0.25 -4.05
CA ILE A 18 16.84 0.47 -3.02
C ILE A 18 17.76 0.99 -1.93
N GLU A 19 18.74 0.21 -1.47
CA GLU A 19 19.70 0.63 -0.45
C GLU A 19 20.63 1.74 -0.98
N LYS A 20 20.99 1.68 -2.26
CA LYS A 20 21.92 2.62 -2.87
C LYS A 20 21.28 3.96 -3.25
N TYR A 21 20.08 3.93 -3.84
CA TYR A 21 19.44 5.12 -4.42
C TYR A 21 18.14 5.51 -3.71
N GLY A 22 17.53 4.58 -2.98
CA GLY A 22 16.22 4.78 -2.38
C GLY A 22 16.26 5.70 -1.18
N LYS A 23 15.35 6.69 -1.19
CA LYS A 23 15.14 7.55 -0.02
C LYS A 23 14.15 6.90 0.94
N LEU A 24 14.33 7.15 2.23
CA LEU A 24 13.49 6.61 3.33
C LEU A 24 12.09 7.27 3.37
N TYR A 25 11.31 7.07 2.31
CA TYR A 25 9.97 7.60 2.13
C TYR A 25 8.91 6.49 2.17
N ARG A 26 7.63 6.88 1.99
CA ARG A 26 6.50 5.94 1.97
C ARG A 26 6.72 4.89 0.88
N GLY A 27 6.61 3.60 1.24
CA GLY A 27 6.82 2.48 0.32
C GLY A 27 8.21 1.84 0.42
N TYR A 28 9.20 2.48 1.03
CA TYR A 28 10.56 1.92 1.19
C TYR A 28 10.52 0.60 2.00
N ASN A 29 10.03 0.68 3.24
CA ASN A 29 9.96 -0.49 4.12
C ASN A 29 8.99 -1.55 3.58
N GLU A 30 7.88 -1.11 2.98
CA GLU A 30 6.90 -2.02 2.38
C GLU A 30 7.49 -2.82 1.21
N THR A 31 8.33 -2.19 0.38
CA THR A 31 9.02 -2.84 -0.73
C THR A 31 10.06 -3.83 -0.22
N ILE A 32 10.87 -3.44 0.78
CA ILE A 32 11.85 -4.36 1.39
C ILE A 32 11.17 -5.58 2.00
N LYS A 33 10.08 -5.38 2.75
CA LYS A 33 9.29 -6.49 3.31
C LYS A 33 8.79 -7.45 2.24
N TYR A 34 8.24 -6.89 1.16
CA TYR A 34 7.79 -7.70 0.03
C TYR A 34 8.93 -8.51 -0.61
N LEU A 35 10.08 -7.87 -0.86
CA LEU A 35 11.26 -8.53 -1.45
C LEU A 35 11.85 -9.60 -0.54
N ARG A 36 11.68 -9.47 0.79
CA ARG A 36 12.04 -10.50 1.78
C ARG A 36 11.02 -11.62 1.91
N GLY A 37 9.91 -11.57 1.18
CA GLY A 37 8.83 -12.55 1.25
C GLY A 37 7.92 -12.39 2.49
N GLU A 38 8.00 -11.26 3.19
CA GLU A 38 7.10 -10.98 4.31
C GLU A 38 5.69 -10.63 3.82
N VAL A 39 4.68 -10.94 4.64
CA VAL A 39 3.29 -10.61 4.35
C VAL A 39 3.07 -9.10 4.49
N ILE A 40 2.54 -8.49 3.44
CA ILE A 40 2.15 -7.07 3.43
C ILE A 40 0.67 -6.91 3.10
N THR A 41 0.06 -5.87 3.66
CA THR A 41 -1.34 -5.50 3.39
C THR A 41 -1.47 -4.86 2.01
N LEU A 42 -2.67 -4.88 1.45
CA LEU A 42 -2.95 -4.23 0.15
C LEU A 42 -2.50 -2.76 0.12
N LYS A 43 -2.73 -2.02 1.19
CA LYS A 43 -2.29 -0.61 1.29
C LYS A 43 -0.77 -0.49 1.21
N GLN A 44 -0.05 -1.39 1.86
CA GLN A 44 1.41 -1.44 1.81
C GLN A 44 1.91 -1.80 0.40
N SER A 45 1.26 -2.74 -0.29
CA SER A 45 1.59 -3.09 -1.68
C SER A 45 1.43 -1.89 -2.62
N VAL A 46 0.36 -1.11 -2.46
CA VAL A 46 0.15 0.11 -3.25
C VAL A 46 1.24 1.14 -2.99
N LEU A 47 1.64 1.34 -1.73
CA LEU A 47 2.73 2.25 -1.37
C LEU A 47 4.07 1.78 -1.94
N GLY A 48 4.38 0.49 -1.82
CA GLY A 48 5.58 -0.11 -2.40
C GLY A 48 5.61 0.05 -3.92
N LYS A 49 4.47 -0.14 -4.60
CA LYS A 49 4.41 0.06 -6.05
C LYS A 49 4.61 1.53 -6.45
N CYS A 50 4.09 2.48 -5.67
CA CYS A 50 4.36 3.90 -5.92
C CYS A 50 5.85 4.24 -5.72
N PHE A 51 6.50 3.63 -4.73
CA PHE A 51 7.93 3.79 -4.47
C PHE A 51 8.79 3.24 -5.62
N ASP A 52 8.49 2.03 -6.09
CA ASP A 52 9.11 1.41 -7.27
C ASP A 52 8.89 2.25 -8.55
N CYS A 53 7.64 2.63 -8.84
CA CYS A 53 7.29 3.39 -10.05
C CYS A 53 7.97 4.77 -10.12
N MET A 54 8.24 5.39 -8.97
CA MET A 54 8.87 6.70 -8.86
C MET A 54 10.40 6.62 -8.76
N GLY A 55 11.01 5.47 -9.12
CA GLY A 55 12.46 5.29 -9.06
C GLY A 55 12.99 5.48 -7.65
N TYR A 56 12.32 4.87 -6.66
CA TYR A 56 12.68 4.94 -5.24
C TYR A 56 12.67 6.36 -4.67
N TYR A 57 11.99 7.28 -5.35
CA TYR A 57 12.00 8.72 -5.07
C TYR A 57 13.42 9.30 -4.97
N ALA A 58 14.36 8.80 -5.77
CA ALA A 58 15.74 9.29 -5.79
C ALA A 58 15.80 10.83 -5.96
N ASP A 59 14.92 11.39 -6.79
CA ASP A 59 14.83 12.83 -7.05
C ASP A 59 14.11 13.63 -5.96
N GLY A 60 13.34 12.97 -5.09
CA GLY A 60 12.64 13.61 -3.96
C GLY A 60 11.13 13.30 -3.88
N LYS A 61 10.48 13.89 -2.87
CA LYS A 61 9.03 13.75 -2.65
C LYS A 61 8.25 14.65 -3.61
N CYS A 62 7.75 14.10 -4.70
CA CYS A 62 6.90 14.83 -5.63
C CYS A 62 5.63 14.04 -5.96
N ASP A 63 4.57 14.77 -6.30
CA ASP A 63 3.35 14.22 -6.89
C ASP A 63 3.62 13.86 -8.35
N CYS A 64 3.37 12.60 -8.73
CA CYS A 64 3.61 12.13 -10.09
C CYS A 64 2.62 12.71 -11.12
N LYS A 65 1.45 13.20 -10.68
CA LYS A 65 0.40 13.83 -11.51
C LYS A 65 -0.11 13.00 -12.70
N ILE A 66 0.11 11.69 -12.69
CA ILE A 66 -0.37 10.79 -13.75
C ILE A 66 -1.85 10.47 -13.50
N THR A 67 -2.75 11.32 -13.98
CA THR A 67 -4.20 11.20 -13.74
C THR A 67 -4.84 9.94 -14.35
N THR A 68 -4.21 9.36 -15.36
CA THR A 68 -4.61 8.09 -16.00
C THR A 68 -4.20 6.86 -15.19
N CYS A 69 -3.31 7.01 -14.21
CA CYS A 69 -2.89 5.91 -13.35
C CYS A 69 -4.03 5.51 -12.39
N THR A 70 -4.38 4.23 -12.39
CA THR A 70 -5.43 3.68 -11.51
C THR A 70 -5.07 3.78 -10.03
N LEU A 71 -3.78 3.84 -9.71
CA LEU A 71 -3.26 4.02 -8.35
C LEU A 71 -3.08 5.49 -7.95
N TYR A 72 -3.22 6.45 -8.88
CA TYR A 72 -3.03 7.88 -8.60
C TYR A 72 -3.83 8.41 -7.40
N PRO A 73 -5.10 7.98 -7.15
CA PRO A 73 -5.83 8.40 -5.96
C PRO A 73 -5.21 7.93 -4.65
N PHE A 74 -4.40 6.89 -4.67
CA PHE A 74 -3.75 6.31 -3.50
C PHE A 74 -2.28 6.75 -3.38
N MET A 75 -1.80 7.58 -4.31
CA MET A 75 -0.43 8.09 -4.34
C MET A 75 -0.15 8.89 -3.05
N PRO A 76 0.95 8.60 -2.32
CA PRO A 76 1.16 9.08 -0.96
C PRO A 76 1.39 10.59 -0.83
N PHE A 77 1.84 11.25 -1.89
CA PHE A 77 2.12 12.69 -1.93
C PHE A 77 1.18 13.47 -2.86
N ASN A 78 0.03 12.88 -3.20
CA ASN A 78 -1.00 13.55 -3.99
C ASN A 78 -1.62 14.67 -3.15
N ALA A 79 -1.50 15.91 -3.61
CA ALA A 79 -2.01 17.09 -2.91
C ALA A 79 -3.55 17.10 -2.78
N ALA A 80 -4.26 16.51 -3.74
CA ALA A 80 -5.72 16.39 -3.69
C ALA A 80 -6.20 15.32 -2.69
N GLY A 81 -5.30 14.43 -2.27
CA GLY A 81 -5.62 13.29 -1.41
C GLY A 81 -6.49 12.22 -2.10
N PRO A 82 -6.87 11.18 -1.36
CA PRO A 82 -7.67 10.09 -1.91
C PRO A 82 -9.08 10.54 -2.27
N ARG A 83 -9.59 10.00 -3.39
CA ARG A 83 -10.98 10.20 -3.82
C ARG A 83 -11.92 9.81 -2.68
N LYS A 84 -12.62 10.79 -2.13
CA LYS A 84 -13.63 10.57 -1.09
C LYS A 84 -14.78 9.80 -1.71
N ARG A 85 -15.13 8.64 -1.12
CA ARG A 85 -16.37 7.95 -1.46
C ARG A 85 -17.52 8.68 -0.77
N SER A 86 -18.68 8.74 -1.41
CA SER A 86 -19.89 9.26 -0.76
C SER A 86 -20.23 8.39 0.45
N THR A 87 -20.11 8.92 1.65
CA THR A 87 -20.60 8.26 2.86
C THR A 87 -22.05 8.67 3.06
N LYS A 88 -22.99 7.87 2.53
CA LYS A 88 -24.38 8.04 2.93
C LYS A 88 -24.49 7.61 4.40
N PRO A 89 -24.96 8.48 5.31
CA PRO A 89 -25.18 8.06 6.70
C PRO A 89 -26.19 6.91 6.72
N MET A 90 -25.92 5.91 7.56
CA MET A 90 -26.86 4.81 7.77
C MET A 90 -28.13 5.34 8.47
N SER A 91 -29.31 4.83 8.11
CA SER A 91 -30.55 5.16 8.81
C SER A 91 -30.48 4.71 10.27
N GLU A 92 -31.10 5.47 11.17
CA GLU A 92 -31.09 5.19 12.61
C GLU A 92 -31.71 3.82 12.93
N GLU A 93 -32.77 3.44 12.22
CA GLU A 93 -33.39 2.11 12.32
C GLU A 93 -32.40 0.99 12.03
N ARG A 94 -31.58 1.14 10.98
CA ARG A 94 -30.61 0.12 10.57
C ARG A 94 -29.42 0.05 11.53
N LYS A 95 -29.05 1.18 12.16
CA LYS A 95 -28.05 1.20 13.25
C LYS A 95 -28.58 0.45 14.47
N ALA A 96 -29.82 0.73 14.88
CA ALA A 96 -30.45 0.07 16.03
C ALA A 96 -30.56 -1.46 15.81
N SER A 97 -30.96 -1.90 14.62
CA SER A 97 -31.02 -3.34 14.29
C SER A 97 -29.65 -4.03 14.31
N LEU A 98 -28.59 -3.32 13.87
CA LEU A 98 -27.22 -3.84 13.91
C LEU A 98 -26.72 -3.96 15.35
N LEU A 99 -26.95 -2.95 16.18
CA LEU A 99 -26.56 -2.98 17.59
C LEU A 99 -27.27 -4.10 18.37
N ALA A 100 -28.57 -4.28 18.15
CA ALA A 100 -29.33 -5.37 18.74
C ALA A 100 -28.80 -6.74 18.31
N SER A 101 -28.47 -6.90 17.02
CA SER A 101 -27.86 -8.12 16.48
C SER A 101 -26.48 -8.40 17.10
N LEU A 102 -25.65 -7.37 17.27
CA LEU A 102 -24.34 -7.49 17.89
C LEU A 102 -24.44 -7.87 19.37
N ALA A 103 -25.37 -7.28 20.12
CA ALA A 103 -25.62 -7.63 21.52
C ALA A 103 -26.02 -9.09 21.69
N LYS A 104 -26.93 -9.60 20.83
CA LYS A 104 -27.30 -11.02 20.79
C LYS A 104 -26.10 -11.93 20.50
N SER A 105 -25.28 -11.57 19.51
CA SER A 105 -24.09 -12.36 19.16
C SER A 105 -23.04 -12.39 20.28
N ARG A 106 -22.92 -11.30 21.06
CA ARG A 106 -22.03 -11.24 22.23
C ARG A 106 -22.51 -12.14 23.37
N LEU A 107 -23.81 -12.11 23.68
CA LEU A 107 -24.41 -12.99 24.69
C LEU A 107 -24.29 -14.46 24.31
N ALA A 108 -24.44 -14.79 23.03
CA ALA A 108 -24.28 -16.15 22.53
C ALA A 108 -22.83 -16.67 22.59
N ARG A 109 -21.83 -15.80 22.57
CA ARG A 109 -20.40 -16.16 22.72
C ARG A 109 -19.94 -16.31 24.18
N GLN A 110 -20.75 -15.88 25.15
CA GLN A 110 -20.45 -15.96 26.59
C GLN A 110 -21.02 -17.23 27.25
N LYS A 111 -21.80 -18.02 26.52
CA LYS A 111 -22.24 -19.37 26.90
C LYS A 111 -21.34 -20.41 26.23
#